data_AF-A0A8H7NWW4-F1
#
_entry.id   AF-A0A8H7NWW4-F1
#
_cell.length_a   1.000
_cell.length_b   1.000
_cell.length_c   1.000
_cell.angle_alpha   90.00
_cell.angle_beta   90.00
_cell.angle_gamma   90.00
#
_symmetry.space_group_name_H-M   'P 1'
#
loop_
_entity.id
_entity.type
_entity.pdbx_description
1 polymer ?
#
loop_
_entity_poly.entity_id
_entity_poly.type
_entity_poly.pdbx_seq_one_letter_code
_entity_poly.pdbx_strand_id
1 'polypeptide(L)'
;MALSTSVSGQGFHLTASSRIRVDDWSLVAHCSLHVLHVLPPDVYADPYELALRPAYSSRLHPASDLELPVAAVNHSDSVLILDVHAPRTAPDVLVDVPLHARYGNPAPASYHPIALPSPLAFWACPSSARTLAHPPAPPPQLQPYLSPEMFSSHAISLIPSSAADERADIVIPVGTPSHLPLVDIGTASVMLLMFVYLVYASISTAQRLHSHHRAKKD
;
A
#
# COMPACT_ATOMS: atom_id res chain seq x y z
N MET A 1 8.47 4.16 26.82
CA MET A 1 8.05 3.49 25.56
C MET A 1 8.32 4.45 24.42
N ALA A 2 8.75 3.95 23.26
CA ALA A 2 9.07 4.80 22.12
C ALA A 2 8.77 4.08 20.81
N LEU A 3 8.34 4.84 19.80
CA LEU A 3 8.14 4.38 18.42
C LEU A 3 9.25 4.94 17.53
N SER A 4 9.92 4.09 16.77
CA SER A 4 10.85 4.49 15.71
C SER A 4 10.45 3.84 14.39
N THR A 5 10.50 4.60 13.30
CA THR A 5 9.98 4.19 11.99
C THR A 5 11.07 4.32 10.93
N SER A 6 11.03 3.45 9.93
CA SER A 6 11.89 3.53 8.76
C SER A 6 11.18 2.96 7.55
N VAL A 7 11.43 3.52 6.37
CA VAL A 7 10.93 2.99 5.11
C VAL A 7 12.11 2.49 4.30
N SER A 8 11.98 1.30 3.73
CA SER A 8 12.96 0.73 2.81
C SER A 8 12.26 0.12 1.60
N GLY A 9 12.97 -0.03 0.49
CA GLY A 9 12.39 -0.59 -0.73
C GLY A 9 13.04 -0.05 -1.99
N GLN A 10 12.64 -0.59 -3.14
CA GLN A 10 13.09 -0.14 -4.45
C GLN A 10 11.94 -0.18 -5.43
N GLY A 11 11.82 0.87 -6.25
CA GLY A 11 10.75 0.99 -7.24
C GLY A 11 9.39 1.11 -6.57
N PHE A 12 8.46 0.22 -6.91
CA PHE A 12 7.08 0.27 -6.44
C PHE A 12 6.81 -0.62 -5.22
N HIS A 13 7.80 -1.35 -4.71
CA HIS A 13 7.67 -2.19 -3.52
C HIS A 13 8.42 -1.57 -2.36
N LEU A 14 7.69 -1.31 -1.29
CA LEU A 14 8.13 -0.59 -0.10
C LEU A 14 7.81 -1.41 1.14
N THR A 15 8.58 -1.22 2.19
CA THR A 15 8.31 -1.81 3.51
C THR A 15 8.46 -0.71 4.54
N ALA A 16 7.36 -0.40 5.22
CA ALA A 16 7.35 0.49 6.37
C ALA A 16 7.57 -0.36 7.63
N SER A 17 8.74 -0.19 8.24
CA SER A 17 9.14 -0.89 9.45
C SER A 17 8.96 0.02 10.66
N SER A 18 8.19 -0.44 11.64
CA SER A 18 7.99 0.22 12.92
C SER A 18 8.62 -0.63 14.02
N ARG A 19 9.45 -0.01 14.86
CA ARG A 19 9.97 -0.61 16.09
C ARG A 19 9.37 0.11 17.28
N ILE A 20 8.71 -0.65 18.14
CA ILE A 20 8.04 -0.16 19.34
C ILE A 20 8.76 -0.74 20.55
N ARG A 21 9.37 0.13 21.34
CA ARG A 21 10.06 -0.25 22.58
C ARG A 21 9.10 -0.19 23.76
N VAL A 22 8.97 -1.31 24.46
CA VAL A 22 8.10 -1.46 25.64
C VAL A 22 8.97 -1.69 26.87
N ASP A 23 9.02 -0.70 27.76
CA ASP A 23 9.91 -0.76 28.94
C ASP A 23 9.33 -1.66 30.04
N ASP A 24 8.01 -1.66 30.23
CA ASP A 24 7.32 -2.47 31.23
C ASP A 24 5.98 -2.97 30.69
N TRP A 25 5.92 -4.29 30.43
CA TRP A 25 4.71 -4.97 29.95
C TRP A 25 3.62 -5.10 31.01
N SER A 26 3.96 -5.01 32.30
CA SER A 26 2.98 -5.14 33.38
C SER A 26 1.96 -4.00 33.37
N LEU A 27 2.40 -2.80 32.99
CA LEU A 27 1.56 -1.61 32.86
C LEU A 27 0.53 -1.69 31.73
N VAL A 28 0.77 -2.56 30.73
CA VAL A 28 -0.05 -2.72 29.53
C VAL A 28 -0.54 -4.16 29.33
N ALA A 29 -0.52 -4.96 30.39
CA ALA A 29 -0.81 -6.39 30.34
C ALA A 29 -2.20 -6.71 29.76
N HIS A 30 -3.18 -5.84 30.00
CA HIS A 30 -4.56 -5.98 29.51
C HIS A 30 -4.87 -5.13 28.28
N CYS A 31 -3.89 -4.39 27.75
CA CYS A 31 -4.09 -3.53 26.59
C CYS A 31 -3.76 -4.27 25.29
N SER A 32 -4.38 -3.81 24.20
CA SER A 32 -4.02 -4.21 22.83
C SER A 32 -3.14 -3.12 22.20
N LEU A 33 -2.15 -3.56 21.41
CA LEU A 33 -1.21 -2.68 20.71
C LEU A 33 -1.70 -2.46 19.30
N HIS A 34 -1.86 -1.19 18.90
CA HIS A 34 -2.30 -0.84 17.57
C HIS A 34 -1.29 0.07 16.87
N VAL A 35 -1.17 -0.07 15.56
CA VAL A 35 -0.39 0.81 14.68
C VAL A 35 -1.28 1.30 13.56
N LEU A 36 -1.38 2.61 13.39
CA LEU A 36 -2.18 3.28 12.38
C LEU A 36 -1.28 3.94 11.35
N HIS A 37 -1.48 3.59 10.09
CA HIS A 37 -0.86 4.22 8.94
C HIS A 37 -1.91 5.03 8.17
N VAL A 38 -1.56 6.27 7.84
CA VAL A 38 -2.30 7.10 6.89
C VAL A 38 -1.54 7.02 5.57
N LEU A 39 -2.16 6.43 4.56
CA LEU A 39 -1.54 6.16 3.27
C LEU A 39 -2.07 7.17 2.25
N PRO A 40 -1.19 7.98 1.63
CA PRO A 40 -1.59 8.89 0.57
C PRO A 40 -2.07 8.09 -0.66
N PRO A 41 -2.80 8.70 -1.61
CA PRO A 41 -3.30 8.02 -2.80
C PRO A 41 -2.22 7.31 -3.61
N ASP A 42 -0.98 7.78 -3.57
CA ASP A 42 0.17 7.21 -4.26
C ASP A 42 0.65 5.88 -3.68
N VAL A 43 0.23 5.52 -2.47
CA VAL A 43 0.69 4.32 -1.75
C VAL A 43 -0.52 3.53 -1.26
N TYR A 44 -0.48 2.22 -1.44
CA TYR A 44 -1.51 1.32 -0.93
C TYR A 44 -0.88 0.11 -0.23
N ALA A 45 -1.65 -0.53 0.63
CA ALA A 45 -1.30 -1.81 1.20
C ALA A 45 -2.18 -2.89 0.58
N ASP A 46 -1.58 -3.97 0.09
CA ASP A 46 -2.32 -5.09 -0.48
C ASP A 46 -2.95 -5.92 0.66
N PRO A 47 -4.30 -6.00 0.76
CA PRO A 47 -4.96 -6.76 1.81
C PRO A 47 -4.63 -8.25 1.78
N TYR A 48 -4.33 -8.82 0.61
CA TYR A 48 -3.94 -10.23 0.48
C TYR A 48 -2.55 -10.47 1.03
N GLU A 49 -1.60 -9.56 0.77
CA GLU A 49 -0.26 -9.65 1.35
C GLU A 49 -0.27 -9.42 2.87
N LEU A 50 -1.07 -8.46 3.34
CA LEU A 50 -1.25 -8.20 4.78
C LEU A 50 -1.82 -9.42 5.51
N ALA A 51 -2.78 -10.14 4.89
CA ALA A 51 -3.37 -11.35 5.47
C ALA A 51 -2.37 -12.51 5.66
N LEU A 52 -1.22 -12.49 4.98
CA LEU A 52 -0.16 -13.48 5.12
C LEU A 52 0.79 -13.18 6.30
N ARG A 53 0.63 -12.04 6.98
CA ARG A 53 1.52 -11.60 8.05
C ARG A 53 1.01 -12.11 9.40
N PRO A 54 1.72 -13.02 10.09
CA PRO A 54 1.24 -13.57 11.36
C PRO A 54 1.41 -12.60 12.55
N ALA A 55 2.20 -11.54 12.38
CA ALA A 55 2.56 -10.60 13.45
C ALA A 55 1.43 -9.64 13.83
N TYR A 56 0.38 -9.52 13.01
CA TYR A 56 -0.72 -8.60 13.25
C TYR A 56 -1.97 -9.00 12.44
N SER A 57 -3.12 -8.46 12.83
CA SER A 57 -4.30 -8.42 11.96
C SER A 57 -4.51 -6.99 11.44
N SER A 58 -5.09 -6.84 10.25
CA SER A 58 -5.18 -5.55 9.56
C SER A 58 -6.62 -5.16 9.21
N ARG A 59 -6.92 -3.87 9.29
CA ARG A 59 -8.16 -3.25 8.80
C ARG A 59 -7.81 -2.05 7.92
N LEU A 60 -8.27 -2.05 6.67
CA LEU A 60 -8.00 -1.00 5.69
C LEU A 60 -9.31 -0.30 5.31
N HIS A 61 -9.31 1.04 5.31
CA HIS A 61 -10.47 1.84 4.93
C HIS A 61 -10.10 3.14 4.21
N PRO A 62 -10.73 3.48 3.06
CA PRO A 62 -11.58 2.60 2.26
C PRO A 62 -10.78 1.44 1.65
N ALA A 63 -11.47 0.41 1.16
CA ALA A 63 -10.82 -0.63 0.37
C ALA A 63 -10.20 0.00 -0.88
N SER A 64 -8.97 -0.41 -1.21
CA SER A 64 -8.22 0.12 -2.34
C SER A 64 -8.30 -0.84 -3.53
N ASP A 65 -8.59 -0.32 -4.73
CA ASP A 65 -8.43 -1.09 -5.97
C ASP A 65 -6.94 -1.15 -6.32
N LEU A 66 -6.36 -2.35 -6.33
CA LEU A 66 -4.91 -2.53 -6.48
C LEU A 66 -4.42 -2.18 -7.89
N GLU A 67 -5.30 -2.16 -8.89
CA GLU A 67 -4.93 -2.01 -10.30
C GLU A 67 -4.99 -0.55 -10.80
N LEU A 68 -5.63 0.35 -10.05
CA LEU A 68 -5.81 1.72 -10.52
C LEU A 68 -4.52 2.57 -10.39
N PRO A 69 -4.17 3.37 -11.42
CA PRO A 69 -3.13 4.37 -11.28
C PRO A 69 -3.58 5.52 -10.38
N VAL A 70 -2.63 6.37 -9.97
CA VAL A 70 -2.91 7.56 -9.12
C VAL A 70 -3.98 8.47 -9.74
N ALA A 71 -4.01 8.58 -11.08
CA ALA A 71 -4.99 9.40 -11.80
C ALA A 71 -6.44 8.92 -11.68
N ALA A 72 -6.66 7.64 -11.31
CA ALA A 72 -7.96 7.00 -11.31
C ALA A 72 -8.47 6.64 -9.91
N VAL A 73 -7.68 6.88 -8.86
CA VAL A 73 -8.11 6.68 -7.47
C VAL A 73 -8.74 7.94 -6.91
N ASN A 74 -9.64 7.78 -5.93
CA ASN A 74 -10.10 8.90 -5.13
C ASN A 74 -8.90 9.53 -4.40
N HIS A 75 -8.77 10.84 -4.47
CA HIS A 75 -7.66 11.59 -3.84
C HIS A 75 -7.74 11.66 -2.31
N SER A 76 -8.53 10.80 -1.67
CA SER A 76 -8.62 10.69 -0.22
C SER A 76 -7.59 9.70 0.31
N ASP A 77 -6.95 10.05 1.42
CA ASP A 77 -6.06 9.12 2.13
C ASP A 77 -6.82 7.86 2.55
N SER A 78 -6.10 6.74 2.59
CA SER A 78 -6.59 5.51 3.19
C SER A 78 -5.96 5.27 4.55
N VAL A 79 -6.71 4.66 5.45
CA VAL A 79 -6.31 4.39 6.82
C VAL A 79 -6.15 2.89 6.99
N LEU A 80 -4.94 2.48 7.37
CA LEU A 80 -4.61 1.10 7.71
C LEU A 80 -4.37 1.02 9.22
N ILE A 81 -5.17 0.21 9.91
CA ILE A 81 -5.02 -0.07 11.35
C ILE A 81 -4.57 -1.51 11.51
N LEU A 82 -3.51 -1.70 12.30
CA LEU A 82 -2.92 -3.00 12.61
C LEU A 82 -3.11 -3.30 14.09
N ASP A 83 -3.66 -4.46 14.41
CA ASP A 83 -3.69 -5.02 15.78
C ASP A 83 -2.50 -5.98 15.92
N VAL A 84 -1.51 -5.57 16.71
CA VAL A 84 -0.19 -6.21 16.77
C VAL A 84 -0.17 -7.36 17.76
N HIS A 85 0.22 -8.54 17.29
CA HIS A 85 0.32 -9.78 18.06
C HIS A 85 1.77 -10.02 18.48
N ALA A 86 2.22 -9.29 19.51
CA ALA A 86 3.57 -9.42 20.04
C ALA A 86 3.64 -10.28 21.32
N PRO A 87 4.69 -11.10 21.51
CA PRO A 87 4.96 -11.73 22.79
C PRO A 87 5.20 -10.66 23.86
N ARG A 88 4.43 -10.70 24.97
CA ARG A 88 4.48 -9.74 26.09
C ARG A 88 5.71 -9.89 26.99
N THR A 89 6.84 -10.21 26.37
CA THR A 89 8.16 -10.39 26.99
C THR A 89 9.26 -9.80 26.11
N ALA A 90 8.96 -9.43 24.86
CA ALA A 90 9.92 -8.84 23.96
C ALA A 90 10.14 -7.36 24.32
N PRO A 91 11.38 -6.89 24.52
CA PRO A 91 11.64 -5.48 24.81
C PRO A 91 11.33 -4.58 23.61
N ASP A 92 11.49 -5.11 22.41
CA ASP A 92 11.24 -4.42 21.15
C ASP A 92 10.26 -5.25 20.31
N VAL A 93 9.19 -4.61 19.87
CA VAL A 93 8.19 -5.17 18.95
C VAL A 93 8.46 -4.60 17.56
N LEU A 94 8.64 -5.48 16.58
CA LEU A 94 8.85 -5.11 15.19
C LEU A 94 7.58 -5.36 14.39
N VAL A 95 7.16 -4.36 13.61
CA VAL A 95 5.99 -4.40 12.75
C VAL A 95 6.42 -3.95 11.36
N ASP A 96 6.50 -4.90 10.43
CA ASP A 96 6.84 -4.62 9.04
C ASP A 96 5.57 -4.67 8.20
N VAL A 97 5.30 -3.56 7.51
CA VAL A 97 4.11 -3.39 6.67
C VAL A 97 4.54 -3.32 5.21
N PRO A 98 4.18 -4.30 4.38
CA PRO A 98 4.41 -4.21 2.95
C PRO A 98 3.49 -3.15 2.35
N LEU A 99 4.08 -2.23 1.62
CA LEU A 99 3.41 -1.14 0.93
C LEU A 99 3.81 -1.15 -0.54
N HIS A 100 2.90 -0.71 -1.38
CA HIS A 100 3.09 -0.63 -2.82
C HIS A 100 2.81 0.78 -3.27
N ALA A 101 3.68 1.33 -4.10
CA ALA A 101 3.38 2.58 -4.76
C ALA A 101 2.52 2.35 -6.01
N ARG A 102 1.72 3.33 -6.37
CA ARG A 102 0.92 3.34 -7.59
C ARG A 102 1.67 4.00 -8.73
N TYR A 103 1.28 3.64 -9.96
CA TYR A 103 1.74 4.37 -11.14
C TYR A 103 1.32 5.83 -11.05
N GLY A 104 2.32 6.70 -10.88
CA GLY A 104 2.14 8.13 -10.84
C GLY A 104 1.85 8.73 -12.22
N ASN A 105 1.38 9.97 -12.21
CA ASN A 105 1.19 10.72 -13.45
C ASN A 105 2.54 10.92 -14.17
N PRO A 106 2.57 10.81 -15.51
CA PRO A 106 3.74 11.19 -16.28
C PRO A 106 4.17 12.62 -15.95
N ALA A 107 5.45 12.81 -15.68
CA ALA A 107 6.00 14.10 -15.29
C ALA A 107 7.25 14.44 -16.10
N PRO A 108 7.60 15.74 -16.25
CA PRO A 108 8.86 16.13 -16.90
C PRO A 108 10.09 15.55 -16.19
N ALA A 109 10.03 15.47 -14.86
CA ALA A 109 10.98 14.69 -14.08
C ALA A 109 10.65 13.21 -14.23
N SER A 110 11.66 12.36 -14.44
CA SER A 110 11.48 10.90 -14.49
C SER A 110 11.12 10.25 -13.13
N TYR A 111 10.90 11.07 -12.11
CA TYR A 111 10.66 10.65 -10.73
C TYR A 111 9.57 11.51 -10.09
N HIS A 112 8.77 10.88 -9.23
CA HIS A 112 7.72 11.51 -8.45
C HIS A 112 7.99 11.29 -6.94
N PRO A 113 8.16 12.37 -6.16
CA PRO A 113 8.32 12.28 -4.72
C PRO A 113 6.96 12.08 -4.03
N ILE A 114 6.94 11.21 -3.03
CA ILE A 114 5.78 10.88 -2.19
C ILE A 114 6.20 11.12 -0.75
N ALA A 115 5.43 11.93 -0.03
CA ALA A 115 5.62 12.14 1.41
C ALA A 115 4.72 11.17 2.18
N LEU A 116 5.30 10.10 2.73
CA LEU A 116 4.57 9.12 3.53
C LEU A 116 4.57 9.54 5.01
N PRO A 117 3.41 9.79 5.64
CA PRO A 117 3.36 10.12 7.06
C PRO A 117 3.90 8.99 7.94
N SER A 118 4.61 9.36 9.01
CA SER A 118 5.00 8.40 10.04
C SER A 118 3.76 7.79 10.70
N PRO A 119 3.74 6.47 10.93
CA PRO A 119 2.61 5.83 11.61
C PRO A 119 2.47 6.30 13.06
N LEU A 120 1.25 6.15 13.57
CA LEU A 120 0.92 6.38 14.97
C LEU A 120 0.76 5.03 15.67
N ALA A 121 1.47 4.81 16.77
CA ALA A 121 1.26 3.63 17.61
C ALA A 121 0.51 4.03 18.89
N PHE A 122 -0.41 3.19 19.34
CA PHE A 122 -1.19 3.45 20.54
C PHE A 122 -1.60 2.16 21.26
N TRP A 123 -1.84 2.29 22.56
CA TRP A 123 -2.45 1.27 23.38
C TRP A 123 -3.95 1.51 23.48
N ALA A 124 -4.75 0.46 23.33
CA ALA A 124 -6.16 0.44 23.69
C ALA A 124 -6.34 -0.45 24.92
N CYS A 125 -6.60 0.16 26.07
CA CYS A 125 -6.72 -0.52 27.36
C CYS A 125 -8.19 -0.60 27.80
N PRO A 126 -8.69 -1.76 28.26
CA PRO A 126 -10.05 -1.87 28.78
C PRO A 126 -10.31 -0.85 29.87
N SER A 127 -11.33 -0.02 29.70
CA SER A 127 -11.72 0.95 30.71
C SER A 127 -12.48 0.21 31.82
N SER A 128 -11.99 0.29 33.07
CA SER A 128 -12.71 -0.22 34.24
C SER A 128 -14.03 0.51 34.49
N ALA A 129 -14.22 1.69 33.88
CA ALA A 129 -15.48 2.42 33.83
C ALA A 129 -16.44 1.77 32.82
N ARG A 130 -16.93 0.58 33.16
CA ARG A 130 -18.17 0.04 32.61
C ARG A 130 -19.25 1.12 32.87
N THR A 131 -19.80 1.71 31.83
CA THR A 131 -20.84 2.78 31.84
C THR A 131 -20.40 4.20 32.21
N LEU A 132 -19.65 4.88 31.33
CA LEU A 132 -19.87 6.32 31.13
C LEU A 132 -20.69 6.48 29.85
N ALA A 133 -21.72 7.31 29.89
CA ALA A 133 -22.56 7.63 28.72
C ALA A 133 -21.78 8.30 27.56
N HIS A 134 -20.50 8.61 27.79
CA HIS A 134 -19.55 9.09 26.80
C HIS A 134 -18.19 8.40 27.03
N PRO A 135 -17.68 7.59 26.08
CA PRO A 135 -16.31 7.13 26.13
C PRO A 135 -15.34 8.32 26.07
N PRO A 136 -14.16 8.23 26.72
CA PRO A 136 -13.13 9.26 26.60
C PRO A 136 -12.75 9.42 25.13
N ALA A 137 -12.73 10.66 24.64
CA ALA A 137 -12.39 10.93 23.25
C ALA A 137 -10.94 10.48 22.96
N PRO A 138 -10.66 9.94 21.75
CA PRO A 138 -9.31 9.62 21.37
C PRO A 138 -8.42 10.87 21.39
N PRO A 139 -7.09 10.71 21.52
CA PRO A 139 -6.13 11.79 21.32
C PRO A 139 -6.39 12.52 19.98
N PRO A 140 -6.23 13.87 19.92
CA PRO A 140 -6.55 14.67 18.73
C PRO A 140 -5.95 14.14 17.42
N GLN A 141 -4.77 13.55 17.48
CA GLN A 141 -4.05 12.97 16.34
C GLN A 141 -4.76 11.75 15.73
N LEU A 142 -5.55 11.03 16.53
CA LEU A 142 -6.25 9.82 16.11
C LEU A 142 -7.74 10.07 15.79
N GLN A 143 -8.31 11.18 16.27
CA GLN A 143 -9.73 11.51 16.09
C GLN A 143 -10.21 11.50 14.63
N PRO A 144 -9.45 11.97 13.62
CA PRO A 144 -9.91 11.94 12.24
C PRO A 144 -10.04 10.52 11.66
N TYR A 145 -9.37 9.55 12.25
CA TYR A 145 -9.14 8.23 11.66
C TYR A 145 -9.86 7.11 12.44
N LEU A 146 -10.16 7.33 13.72
CA LEU A 146 -10.81 6.36 14.57
C LEU A 146 -12.29 6.68 14.74
N SER A 147 -13.15 5.76 14.31
CA SER A 147 -14.57 5.82 14.62
C SER A 147 -14.80 5.65 16.14
N PRO A 148 -15.69 6.45 16.77
CA PRO A 148 -15.96 6.37 18.21
C PRO A 148 -16.39 4.98 18.70
N GLU A 149 -16.99 4.19 17.81
CA GLU A 149 -17.51 2.85 18.09
C GLU A 149 -16.39 1.81 18.23
N MET A 150 -15.29 1.95 17.48
CA MET A 150 -14.24 0.94 17.32
C MET A 150 -13.54 0.60 18.64
N PHE A 151 -13.38 1.61 19.52
CA PHE A 151 -12.72 1.50 20.82
C PHE A 151 -13.59 2.04 21.95
N SER A 152 -14.92 1.98 21.80
CA SER A 152 -15.90 2.55 22.74
C SER A 152 -15.76 2.08 24.21
N SER A 153 -15.13 0.93 24.45
CA SER A 153 -14.87 0.38 25.80
C SER A 153 -13.41 0.52 26.26
N HIS A 154 -12.56 1.20 25.50
CA HIS A 154 -11.12 1.28 25.74
C HIS A 154 -10.65 2.73 25.93
N ALA A 155 -9.73 2.92 26.87
CA ALA A 155 -8.93 4.14 26.97
C ALA A 155 -7.74 4.05 26.00
N ILE A 156 -7.55 5.08 25.18
CA ILE A 156 -6.50 5.14 24.17
C ILE A 156 -5.33 6.00 24.66
N SER A 157 -4.11 5.48 24.54
CA SER A 157 -2.88 6.20 24.89
C SER A 157 -1.86 6.10 23.76
N LEU A 158 -1.38 7.25 23.27
CA LEU A 158 -0.36 7.32 22.21
C LEU A 158 1.01 6.91 22.74
N ILE A 159 1.74 6.16 21.91
CA ILE A 159 3.17 5.89 22.11
C ILE A 159 3.94 7.01 21.42
N PRO A 160 4.82 7.73 22.15
CA PRO A 160 5.56 8.85 21.56
C PRO A 160 6.53 8.36 20.48
N SER A 161 6.57 9.08 19.37
CA SER A 161 7.58 8.87 18.32
C SER A 161 8.93 9.45 18.75
N SER A 162 10.00 8.69 18.56
CA SER A 162 11.38 9.15 18.75
C SER A 162 11.96 9.80 17.49
N ALA A 163 11.27 9.70 16.34
CA ALA A 163 11.72 10.32 15.10
C ALA A 163 11.38 11.82 15.10
N ALA A 164 12.39 12.64 14.81
CA ALA A 164 12.20 14.09 14.61
C ALA A 164 11.50 14.42 13.28
N ASP A 165 11.47 13.45 12.35
CA ASP A 165 10.86 13.61 11.04
C ASP A 165 9.46 12.99 11.01
N GLU A 166 8.45 13.82 10.76
CA GLU A 166 7.06 13.39 10.72
C GLU A 166 6.75 12.55 9.47
N ARG A 167 7.64 12.53 8.47
CA ARG A 167 7.39 11.91 7.16
C ARG A 167 8.63 11.21 6.61
N ALA A 168 8.39 10.17 5.82
CA ALA A 168 9.41 9.53 5.01
C ALA A 168 9.23 9.94 3.54
N ASP A 169 10.29 10.47 2.94
CA ASP A 169 10.31 10.82 1.52
C ASP A 169 10.64 9.59 0.68
N ILE A 170 9.73 9.24 -0.22
CA ILE A 170 9.82 8.09 -1.12
C ILE A 170 9.84 8.64 -2.54
N VAL A 171 10.60 8.00 -3.43
CA VAL A 171 10.69 8.43 -4.83
C VAL A 171 10.39 7.25 -5.73
N ILE A 172 9.42 7.43 -6.63
CA ILE A 172 9.03 6.42 -7.62
C ILE A 172 9.34 6.89 -9.03
N PRO A 173 9.73 5.98 -9.95
CA PRO A 173 9.92 6.36 -11.34
C PRO A 173 8.57 6.63 -12.02
N VAL A 174 8.53 7.63 -12.89
CA VAL A 174 7.36 7.95 -13.72
C VAL A 174 7.76 8.17 -15.18
N GLY A 175 6.80 7.96 -16.09
CA GLY A 175 7.01 8.19 -17.51
C GLY A 175 7.22 9.67 -17.82
N THR A 176 8.06 9.97 -18.81
CA THR A 176 8.25 11.33 -19.30
C THR A 176 7.37 11.58 -20.55
N PRO A 177 6.53 12.63 -20.57
CA PRO A 177 5.67 12.92 -21.72
C PRO A 177 6.43 13.12 -23.04
N SER A 178 7.70 13.53 -22.98
CA SER A 178 8.58 13.69 -24.15
C SER A 178 8.80 12.40 -24.94
N HIS A 179 8.66 11.23 -24.31
CA HIS A 179 8.84 9.94 -24.97
C HIS A 179 7.56 9.44 -25.65
N LEU A 180 6.41 10.05 -25.35
CA LEU A 180 5.11 9.59 -25.82
C LEU A 180 5.03 9.50 -27.36
N PRO A 181 5.46 10.51 -28.15
CA PRO A 181 5.37 10.43 -29.61
C PRO A 181 6.21 9.29 -30.19
N LEU A 182 7.38 9.04 -29.61
CA LEU A 182 8.28 7.97 -30.05
C LEU A 182 7.66 6.59 -29.77
N VAL A 183 7.13 6.40 -28.56
CA VAL A 183 6.47 5.16 -28.15
C VAL A 183 5.23 4.90 -29.01
N ASP A 184 4.41 5.91 -29.25
CA ASP A 184 3.17 5.79 -30.03
C ASP A 184 3.47 5.40 -31.48
N ILE A 185 4.34 6.15 -32.17
CA ILE A 185 4.68 5.89 -33.58
C ILE A 185 5.40 4.55 -33.71
N GLY A 186 6.32 4.24 -32.81
CA GLY A 186 7.05 2.98 -32.82
C GLY A 186 6.13 1.78 -32.64
N THR A 187 5.24 1.84 -31.65
CA THR A 187 4.27 0.77 -31.36
C THR A 187 3.31 0.57 -32.52
N ALA A 188 2.72 1.65 -33.06
CA ALA A 188 1.82 1.58 -34.21
C ALA A 188 2.50 0.97 -35.44
N SER A 189 3.76 1.35 -35.69
CA SER A 189 4.55 0.83 -36.81
C SER A 189 4.82 -0.67 -36.67
N VAL A 190 5.23 -1.12 -35.48
CA VAL A 190 5.46 -2.55 -35.20
C VAL A 190 4.16 -3.35 -35.33
N MET A 191 3.05 -2.87 -34.76
CA MET A 191 1.74 -3.52 -34.89
C MET A 191 1.32 -3.66 -36.35
N LEU A 192 1.50 -2.61 -37.17
CA LEU A 192 1.18 -2.64 -38.59
C LEU A 192 2.04 -3.65 -39.35
N LEU A 193 3.36 -3.69 -39.10
CA LEU A 193 4.26 -4.66 -39.72
C LEU A 193 3.89 -6.10 -39.36
N MET A 194 3.55 -6.36 -38.11
CA MET A 194 3.08 -7.67 -37.66
C MET A 194 1.75 -8.06 -38.32
N PHE A 195 0.82 -7.11 -38.44
CA PHE A 195 -0.44 -7.34 -39.13
C PHE A 195 -0.22 -7.71 -40.61
N VAL A 196 0.61 -6.94 -41.33
CA VAL A 196 0.96 -7.22 -42.73
C VAL A 196 1.61 -8.59 -42.88
N TYR A 197 2.53 -8.93 -41.96
CA TYR A 197 3.17 -10.24 -41.95
C TYR A 197 2.16 -11.39 -41.76
N LEU A 198 1.22 -11.25 -40.82
CA LEU A 198 0.17 -12.26 -40.59
C LEU A 198 -0.75 -12.43 -41.81
N VAL A 199 -1.12 -11.33 -42.47
CA VAL A 199 -1.91 -11.37 -43.73
C VAL A 199 -1.13 -12.11 -44.81
N TYR A 200 0.15 -11.76 -45.01
CA TYR A 200 1.00 -12.43 -45.98
C TYR A 200 1.14 -13.93 -45.71
N ALA A 201 1.42 -14.31 -44.47
CA ALA A 201 1.56 -15.71 -44.05
C ALA A 201 0.25 -16.49 -44.27
N SER A 202 -0.89 -15.87 -43.97
CA SER A 202 -2.22 -16.47 -44.18
C SER A 202 -2.51 -16.70 -45.66
N ILE A 203 -2.24 -15.71 -46.53
CA ILE A 203 -2.42 -15.83 -47.98
C ILE A 203 -1.49 -16.90 -48.55
N SER A 204 -0.21 -16.87 -48.20
CA SER A 204 0.77 -17.87 -48.64
C SER A 204 0.34 -19.28 -48.24
N THR A 205 -0.13 -19.46 -47.01
CA THR A 205 -0.64 -20.75 -46.51
C THR A 205 -1.88 -21.21 -47.28
N ALA A 206 -2.84 -20.31 -47.52
CA ALA A 206 -4.05 -20.62 -48.29
C ALA A 206 -3.72 -21.05 -49.73
N GLN A 207 -2.78 -20.36 -50.39
CA GLN A 207 -2.31 -20.71 -51.73
C GLN A 207 -1.63 -22.09 -51.76
N ARG A 208 -0.81 -22.41 -50.75
CA ARG A 208 -0.19 -23.74 -50.60
C ARG A 208 -1.22 -24.85 -50.39
N LEU A 209 -2.23 -24.62 -49.56
CA LEU A 209 -3.31 -25.59 -49.35
C LEU A 209 -4.14 -25.81 -50.62
N HIS A 210 -4.45 -24.73 -51.35
CA HIS A 210 -5.24 -24.82 -52.57
C HIS A 210 -4.49 -25.58 -53.69
N SER A 211 -3.19 -25.31 -53.86
CA SER A 211 -2.36 -26.03 -54.85
C SER A 211 -2.24 -27.52 -54.53
N HIS A 212 -2.06 -27.89 -53.25
CA HIS A 212 -2.01 -29.29 -52.83
C HIS A 212 -3.34 -30.03 -53.02
N HIS A 213 -4.47 -29.33 -52.88
CA HIS A 213 -5.80 -29.90 -53.16
C HIS A 213 -6.04 -30.15 -54.66
N ARG A 214 -5.53 -29.28 -55.54
CA ARG A 214 -5.58 -29.48 -57.00
C ARG A 214 -4.73 -30.65 -57.45
N ALA A 215 -3.49 -30.75 -56.97
CA ALA A 215 -2.56 -31.83 -57.33
C ALA A 215 -3.01 -33.24 -56.90
N LYS A 216 -4.00 -33.36 -55.99
CA LYS A 216 -4.58 -34.64 -55.55
C LYS A 216 -5.83 -35.04 -56.35
N LYS A 217 -6.36 -34.14 -57.20
CA LYS A 217 -7.54 -34.39 -58.03
C LYS A 217 -7.19 -34.83 -59.46
N ASP A 218 -5.96 -34.61 -59.90
CA ASP A 218 -5.38 -35.11 -61.15
C ASP A 218 -4.67 -36.45 -60.90
#